data_AF-A0A2I1BTR7-F1
#
_entry.id   AF-A0A2I1BTR7-F1
#
_cell.length_a   1.000
_cell.length_b   1.000
_cell.length_c   1.000
_cell.angle_alpha   90.00
_cell.angle_beta   90.00
_cell.angle_gamma   90.00
#
_symmetry.space_group_name_H-M   'P 1'
#
loop_
_entity.id
_entity.type
_entity.pdbx_description
1 polymer ?
#
loop_
_entity_poly.entity_id
_entity_poly.type
_entity_poly.pdbx_seq_one_letter_code
_entity_poly.pdbx_strand_id
1 'polypeptide(L)'
;MAPNEVPITLTTFPRLGTKDDYIQPYYPPSGPALRSQFVPDEIANPHIRFPTLAANIRSRRGRKVELNVPVFVDKNTPVPFKDPTVNYDLHNWPEDDDVRNGAAKEGHVYMDAMAFGMGSCCLQITFQAKNITEGRKLYDQLSPLGPILLALTAATPIYKGFLVDTDVRWNQIGNSVDDRTREELGELPLKNDRWRIPKSRYASNSTYISQDPRLRKEYLDPELIVDEDIKKRLIEGGMDDLLATHFAHLFIRDPLVIFAEDLDELDLNKADHFENLQSTNWQHMRFKPPPPDKADIGWRVEFRSMEIQMTDFENAAFSIFIVLVTRAILSFDLNFYIPIQRTTENMETAHARNAVLDRKFYFRKDPFSRRVPRPSHRSTSASEASSATSSAYNTPLLDLEYDLMTIDEIVNGSADGSFPGLIPLVESYLNSVNVDVETRCSLATYLDLIKKRANGTLWTGARWIREFVASHPSYKQDSVVSEEICYDLVNAVEEMTIKEGRDGSVGWQLLRGK
;
A
#
# COMPACT_ATOMS: atom_id res chain seq x y z
N MET A 1 -1.30 28.12 13.02
CA MET A 1 -0.59 28.25 11.75
C MET A 1 -0.34 29.72 11.48
N ALA A 2 0.85 30.08 11.00
CA ALA A 2 1.15 31.42 10.52
C ALA A 2 0.31 31.77 9.26
N PRO A 3 0.16 33.04 8.87
CA PRO A 3 -0.66 33.43 7.72
C PRO A 3 -0.22 32.82 6.37
N ASN A 4 1.03 32.38 6.26
CA ASN A 4 1.64 31.77 5.08
C ASN A 4 1.81 30.25 5.20
N GLU A 5 1.17 29.62 6.19
CA GLU A 5 1.18 28.16 6.37
C GLU A 5 -0.15 27.56 5.87
N VAL A 6 -0.05 26.55 5.00
CA VAL A 6 -1.20 25.90 4.38
C VAL A 6 -1.05 24.37 4.49
N PRO A 7 -2.10 23.65 4.90
CA PRO A 7 -2.11 22.19 4.81
C PRO A 7 -2.24 21.77 3.35
N ILE A 8 -1.30 20.96 2.87
CA ILE A 8 -1.29 20.44 1.50
C ILE A 8 -1.32 18.91 1.51
N THR A 9 -2.06 18.32 0.58
CA THR A 9 -2.12 16.86 0.41
C THR A 9 -1.09 16.39 -0.61
N LEU A 10 0.17 16.37 -0.17
CA LEU A 10 1.26 15.72 -0.90
C LEU A 10 1.60 14.38 -0.24
N THR A 11 1.85 13.36 -1.07
CA THR A 11 2.29 12.05 -0.57
C THR A 11 3.65 12.15 0.10
N THR A 12 4.61 12.81 -0.51
CA THR A 12 5.92 13.07 0.07
C THR A 12 6.29 14.53 -0.15
N PHE A 13 7.00 15.13 0.81
CA PHE A 13 7.57 16.45 0.59
C PHE A 13 8.81 16.33 -0.33
N PRO A 14 8.84 16.97 -1.51
CA PRO A 14 9.82 16.67 -2.56
C PRO A 14 11.29 16.83 -2.12
N ARG A 15 11.58 17.82 -1.27
CA ARG A 15 12.93 18.18 -0.83
C ARG A 15 13.24 17.79 0.63
N LEU A 16 12.47 16.87 1.22
CA LEU A 16 12.74 16.38 2.58
C LEU A 16 14.17 15.83 2.65
N GLY A 17 14.95 16.26 3.64
CA GLY A 17 16.32 15.83 3.88
C GLY A 17 17.39 16.55 3.04
N THR A 18 17.04 17.65 2.36
CA THR A 18 18.02 18.51 1.68
C THR A 18 18.71 19.45 2.69
N LYS A 19 19.80 20.13 2.29
CA LYS A 19 20.57 21.00 3.20
C LYS A 19 19.97 22.41 3.35
N ASP A 20 18.98 22.74 2.54
CA ASP A 20 18.41 24.09 2.47
C ASP A 20 17.38 24.31 3.58
N ASP A 21 17.02 25.57 3.79
CA ASP A 21 16.12 25.98 4.87
C ASP A 21 14.65 25.79 4.46
N TYR A 22 14.14 24.56 4.59
CA TYR A 22 12.74 24.22 4.33
C TYR A 22 11.93 23.89 5.60
N ILE A 23 12.53 24.03 6.78
CA ILE A 23 11.90 23.76 8.09
C ILE A 23 11.93 25.00 8.97
N GLN A 24 10.78 25.37 9.54
CA GLN A 24 10.68 26.53 10.43
C GLN A 24 10.05 26.14 11.77
N PRO A 25 10.73 26.38 12.92
CA PRO A 25 12.12 26.83 13.03
C PRO A 25 13.11 25.78 12.49
N TYR A 26 14.31 26.24 12.11
CA TYR A 26 15.38 25.34 11.66
C TYR A 26 15.90 24.50 12.83
N TYR A 27 16.13 23.21 12.55
CA TYR A 27 16.83 22.28 13.43
C TYR A 27 17.99 21.63 12.66
N PRO A 28 19.18 21.50 13.27
CA PRO A 28 20.30 20.85 12.61
C PRO A 28 20.00 19.37 12.35
N PRO A 29 20.40 18.80 11.20
CA PRO A 29 20.23 17.37 10.94
C PRO A 29 20.87 16.50 12.01
N SER A 30 20.35 15.28 12.15
CA SER A 30 20.71 14.32 13.18
C SER A 30 20.10 14.58 14.55
N GLY A 31 20.30 13.61 15.44
CA GLY A 31 19.77 13.57 16.79
C GLY A 31 19.84 12.14 17.36
N PRO A 32 19.71 11.97 18.68
CA PRO A 32 19.85 10.66 19.31
C PRO A 32 18.78 9.64 18.89
N ALA A 33 17.59 10.09 18.48
CA ALA A 33 16.46 9.23 18.15
C ALA A 33 16.53 8.68 16.73
N LEU A 34 16.79 9.49 15.70
CA LEU A 34 16.88 9.08 14.30
C LEU A 34 18.31 8.77 13.86
N ARG A 35 19.30 9.53 14.35
CA ARG A 35 20.72 9.47 13.92
C ARG A 35 20.92 9.64 12.40
N SER A 36 19.98 10.30 11.74
CA SER A 36 20.06 10.57 10.31
C SER A 36 21.15 11.57 10.00
N GLN A 37 21.76 11.48 8.82
CA GLN A 37 22.60 12.55 8.29
C GLN A 37 21.79 13.67 7.59
N PHE A 38 20.49 13.44 7.35
CA PHE A 38 19.66 14.31 6.48
C PHE A 38 18.54 15.03 7.23
N VAL A 39 17.96 14.41 8.26
CA VAL A 39 16.80 14.98 8.97
C VAL A 39 17.07 15.14 10.47
N PRO A 40 16.55 16.20 11.10
CA PRO A 40 16.57 16.38 12.55
C PRO A 40 15.59 15.42 13.25
N ASP A 41 15.76 15.18 14.55
CA ASP A 41 14.80 14.40 15.33
C ASP A 41 13.43 15.09 15.45
N GLU A 42 13.41 16.43 15.40
CA GLU A 42 12.23 17.28 15.51
C GLU A 42 11.26 17.15 14.33
N ILE A 43 11.65 16.44 13.26
CA ILE A 43 10.70 16.02 12.22
C ILE A 43 9.67 15.02 12.75
N ALA A 44 10.01 14.28 13.81
CA ALA A 44 9.10 13.35 14.45
C ALA A 44 8.10 14.11 15.33
N ASN A 45 6.85 13.64 15.33
CA ASN A 45 5.85 14.14 16.25
C ASN A 45 6.36 13.97 17.71
N PRO A 46 6.16 14.98 18.59
CA PRO A 46 6.75 15.00 19.93
C PRO A 46 6.22 13.90 20.87
N HIS A 47 5.13 13.22 20.50
CA HIS A 47 4.64 12.09 21.27
C HIS A 47 5.68 10.95 21.28
N ILE A 48 6.12 10.56 22.49
CA ILE A 48 7.28 9.67 22.73
C ILE A 48 7.29 8.36 21.94
N ARG A 49 6.10 7.84 21.57
CA ARG A 49 5.92 6.67 20.70
C ARG A 49 6.76 6.76 19.41
N PHE A 50 6.79 7.90 18.74
CA PHE A 50 7.43 8.04 17.43
C PHE A 50 8.96 8.01 17.47
N PRO A 51 9.65 8.86 18.29
CA PRO A 51 11.09 8.76 18.43
C PRO A 51 11.52 7.41 19.03
N THR A 52 10.74 6.83 19.95
CA THR A 52 11.02 5.49 20.51
C THR A 52 10.95 4.41 19.44
N LEU A 53 9.94 4.45 18.58
CA LEU A 53 9.79 3.50 17.47
C LEU A 53 11.00 3.56 16.53
N ALA A 54 11.42 4.76 16.13
CA ALA A 54 12.58 4.92 15.25
C ALA A 54 13.88 4.44 15.89
N ALA A 55 14.09 4.75 17.18
CA ALA A 55 15.26 4.30 17.92
C ALA A 55 15.30 2.77 18.08
N ASN A 56 14.16 2.15 18.40
CA ASN A 56 14.07 0.70 18.62
C ASN A 56 14.21 -0.08 17.31
N ILE A 57 13.67 0.43 16.19
CA ILE A 57 13.90 -0.16 14.86
C ILE A 57 15.39 -0.19 14.54
N ARG A 58 16.09 0.95 14.66
CA ARG A 58 17.55 1.02 14.42
C ARG A 58 18.31 0.08 15.35
N SER A 59 18.00 0.10 16.64
CA SER A 59 18.68 -0.72 17.64
C SER A 59 18.48 -2.21 17.38
N ARG A 60 17.25 -2.64 17.06
CA ARG A 60 16.95 -4.04 16.71
C ARG A 60 17.67 -4.45 15.43
N ARG A 61 17.60 -3.61 14.40
CA ARG A 61 18.25 -3.84 13.10
C ARG A 61 19.77 -3.93 13.22
N GLY A 62 20.36 -3.23 14.20
CA GLY A 62 21.81 -3.13 14.42
C GLY A 62 22.53 -2.20 13.44
N ARG A 63 21.78 -1.43 12.64
CA ARG A 63 22.23 -0.43 11.66
C ARG A 63 21.08 0.52 11.32
N LYS A 64 21.35 1.61 10.62
CA LYS A 64 20.26 2.49 10.13
C LYS A 64 19.36 1.72 9.15
N VAL A 65 18.13 2.22 9.02
CA VAL A 65 17.27 1.82 7.90
C VAL A 65 17.89 2.34 6.61
N GLU A 66 17.74 1.60 5.52
CA GLU A 66 18.40 1.90 4.25
C GLU A 66 17.36 1.97 3.14
N LEU A 67 17.14 3.16 2.58
CA LEU A 67 16.30 3.35 1.42
C LEU A 67 17.20 3.75 0.25
N ASN A 68 17.20 2.93 -0.79
CA ASN A 68 17.87 3.22 -2.06
C ASN A 68 16.80 3.25 -3.15
N VAL A 69 16.50 4.43 -3.67
CA VAL A 69 15.47 4.61 -4.71
C VAL A 69 16.18 4.93 -6.02
N PRO A 70 15.93 4.18 -7.11
CA PRO A 70 16.63 4.42 -8.38
C PRO A 70 16.39 5.85 -8.83
N VAL A 71 17.45 6.57 -9.18
CA VAL A 71 17.33 7.93 -9.71
C VAL A 71 16.71 7.86 -11.12
N PHE A 72 15.89 8.84 -11.48
CA PHE A 72 15.54 9.03 -12.87
C PHE A 72 16.81 9.44 -13.63
N VAL A 73 17.07 8.85 -14.80
CA VAL A 73 18.24 9.19 -15.61
C VAL A 73 17.79 10.02 -16.81
N ASP A 74 17.80 11.34 -16.63
CA ASP A 74 17.58 12.33 -17.68
C ASP A 74 18.89 12.69 -18.41
N LYS A 75 18.81 13.50 -19.46
CA LYS A 75 19.89 13.82 -20.41
C LYS A 75 21.22 14.25 -19.75
N ASN A 76 21.16 15.04 -18.70
CA ASN A 76 22.31 15.59 -17.98
C ASN A 76 22.47 14.97 -16.58
N THR A 77 21.75 13.89 -16.27
CA THR A 77 21.94 13.18 -14.99
C THR A 77 23.32 12.53 -15.00
N PRO A 78 24.17 12.73 -13.97
CA PRO A 78 25.47 12.09 -13.92
C PRO A 78 25.36 10.57 -13.97
N VAL A 79 26.16 9.92 -14.84
CA VAL A 79 26.26 8.46 -14.93
C VAL A 79 27.73 8.05 -14.83
N PRO A 80 28.12 7.23 -13.82
CA PRO A 80 27.25 6.69 -12.77
C PRO A 80 26.72 7.76 -11.82
N PHE A 81 25.45 7.66 -11.44
CA PHE A 81 24.88 8.54 -10.42
C PHE A 81 25.38 8.10 -9.06
N LYS A 82 26.02 9.03 -8.34
CA LYS A 82 26.32 8.90 -6.93
C LYS A 82 25.61 10.02 -6.23
N ASP A 83 24.76 9.70 -5.26
CA ASP A 83 23.98 10.69 -4.54
C ASP A 83 24.92 11.74 -3.91
N PRO A 84 24.92 12.99 -4.43
CA PRO A 84 25.90 14.00 -4.04
C PRO A 84 25.62 14.58 -2.65
N THR A 85 24.50 14.22 -2.03
CA THR A 85 24.11 14.73 -0.71
C THR A 85 24.62 13.85 0.44
N VAL A 86 25.12 12.65 0.16
CA VAL A 86 25.68 11.73 1.16
C VAL A 86 26.99 12.26 1.70
N ASN A 87 27.11 12.38 3.02
CA ASN A 87 28.34 12.79 3.67
C ASN A 87 29.15 11.57 4.14
N TYR A 88 30.15 11.18 3.34
CA TYR A 88 31.05 10.06 3.66
C TYR A 88 32.10 10.38 4.74
N ASP A 89 32.21 11.63 5.20
CA ASP A 89 33.15 12.05 6.25
C ASP A 89 32.43 12.29 7.60
N LEU A 90 31.15 11.94 7.71
CA LEU A 90 30.40 12.05 8.96
C LEU A 90 30.76 10.90 9.91
N HIS A 91 31.00 11.23 11.19
CA HIS A 91 31.42 10.28 12.24
C HIS A 91 30.74 10.59 13.59
N ASN A 92 29.52 11.12 13.57
CA ASN A 92 28.80 11.48 14.79
C ASN A 92 28.27 10.24 15.52
N TRP A 93 27.91 9.21 14.75
CA TRP A 93 27.36 7.95 15.24
C TRP A 93 28.09 6.76 14.61
N PRO A 94 28.14 5.59 15.28
CA PRO A 94 28.70 4.37 14.70
C PRO A 94 28.06 4.02 13.35
N GLU A 95 26.75 4.24 13.21
CA GLU A 95 26.00 3.96 11.97
C GLU A 95 26.33 4.92 10.82
N ASP A 96 27.11 5.99 11.03
CA ASP A 96 27.58 6.80 9.91
C ASP A 96 28.59 6.03 9.04
N ASP A 97 29.20 4.96 9.56
CA ASP A 97 30.02 4.03 8.77
C ASP A 97 29.20 3.22 7.76
N ASP A 98 27.88 3.14 7.88
CA ASP A 98 27.02 2.35 6.99
C ASP A 98 27.21 2.75 5.52
N VAL A 99 27.32 4.04 5.21
CA VAL A 99 27.52 4.51 3.82
C VAL A 99 28.91 4.16 3.30
N ARG A 100 29.95 4.16 4.15
CA ARG A 100 31.30 3.71 3.81
C ARG A 100 31.37 2.19 3.61
N ASN A 101 30.46 1.46 4.26
CA ASN A 101 30.28 0.01 4.13
C ASN A 101 29.30 -0.39 3.01
N GLY A 102 28.89 0.55 2.15
CA GLY A 102 28.10 0.26 0.94
C GLY A 102 26.59 0.41 1.09
N ALA A 103 26.09 1.05 2.14
CA ALA A 103 24.65 1.30 2.30
C ALA A 103 24.07 2.22 1.19
N ALA A 104 24.85 3.19 0.71
CA ALA A 104 24.48 4.06 -0.41
C ALA A 104 24.88 3.40 -1.74
N LYS A 105 23.88 3.05 -2.56
CA LYS A 105 24.08 2.34 -3.83
C LYS A 105 24.28 3.30 -5.00
N GLU A 106 25.16 2.94 -5.92
CA GLU A 106 25.27 3.62 -7.22
C GLU A 106 23.93 3.57 -7.98
N GLY A 107 23.57 4.64 -8.69
CA GLY A 107 22.31 4.75 -9.42
C GLY A 107 21.09 5.07 -8.55
N HIS A 108 21.27 5.31 -7.24
CA HIS A 108 20.17 5.49 -6.31
C HIS A 108 20.30 6.77 -5.46
N VAL A 109 19.16 7.37 -5.15
CA VAL A 109 18.99 8.36 -4.08
C VAL A 109 18.96 7.59 -2.76
N TYR A 110 19.85 7.94 -1.84
CA TYR A 110 20.03 7.25 -0.56
C TYR A 110 19.35 8.00 0.59
N MET A 111 18.56 7.33 1.41
CA MET A 111 17.93 7.92 2.60
C MET A 111 18.08 6.96 3.79
N ASP A 112 18.26 7.49 5.00
CA ASP A 112 18.73 6.71 6.16
C ASP A 112 17.85 6.81 7.42
N ALA A 113 16.61 7.29 7.27
CA ALA A 113 15.74 7.57 8.40
C ALA A 113 14.28 7.14 8.17
N MET A 114 13.61 6.78 9.27
CA MET A 114 12.18 6.46 9.30
C MET A 114 11.32 7.57 8.68
N ALA A 115 11.71 8.84 8.86
CA ALA A 115 10.98 10.00 8.37
C ALA A 115 10.80 10.01 6.84
N PHE A 116 11.73 9.44 6.06
CA PHE A 116 11.63 9.40 4.60
C PHE A 116 10.52 8.47 4.08
N GLY A 117 10.07 7.53 4.92
CA GLY A 117 8.92 6.69 4.61
C GLY A 117 7.70 7.10 5.42
N MET A 118 7.76 6.98 6.75
CA MET A 118 6.62 7.29 7.64
C MET A 118 6.26 8.77 7.71
N GLY A 119 7.10 9.68 7.20
CA GLY A 119 6.74 11.07 6.96
C GLY A 119 5.90 11.28 5.68
N SER A 120 5.56 10.20 4.96
CA SER A 120 4.66 10.25 3.82
C SER A 120 3.20 10.22 4.24
N CYS A 121 2.34 10.84 3.44
CA CYS A 121 0.90 10.82 3.57
C CYS A 121 0.26 9.69 2.73
N CYS A 122 -0.98 9.33 3.03
CA CYS A 122 -1.72 8.33 2.26
C CYS A 122 -3.22 8.45 2.43
N LEU A 123 -3.97 7.84 1.50
CA LEU A 123 -5.41 7.64 1.65
C LEU A 123 -5.68 6.23 2.18
N GLN A 124 -6.30 6.13 3.36
CA GLN A 124 -6.70 4.85 3.95
C GLN A 124 -8.19 4.85 4.26
N ILE A 125 -8.89 3.78 3.87
CA ILE A 125 -10.33 3.66 4.06
C ILE A 125 -10.62 2.44 4.93
N THR A 126 -11.29 2.66 6.06
CA THR A 126 -11.74 1.60 6.96
C THR A 126 -13.24 1.39 6.81
N PHE A 127 -13.65 0.15 6.58
CA PHE A 127 -15.05 -0.27 6.52
C PHE A 127 -15.37 -1.14 7.72
N GLN A 128 -16.53 -0.91 8.34
CA GLN A 128 -17.10 -1.84 9.31
C GLN A 128 -17.95 -2.88 8.59
N ALA A 129 -17.58 -4.15 8.76
CA ALA A 129 -18.34 -5.28 8.23
C ALA A 129 -19.50 -5.64 9.16
N LYS A 130 -20.52 -6.33 8.65
CA LYS A 130 -21.66 -6.76 9.48
C LYS A 130 -21.28 -7.77 10.56
N ASN A 131 -20.23 -8.57 10.32
CA ASN A 131 -19.70 -9.59 11.23
C ASN A 131 -18.29 -10.04 10.77
N ILE A 132 -17.67 -10.92 11.56
CA ILE A 132 -16.34 -11.46 11.28
C ILE A 132 -16.24 -12.16 9.91
N THR A 133 -17.28 -12.90 9.51
CA THR A 133 -17.30 -13.64 8.23
C THR A 133 -17.25 -12.70 7.04
N GLU A 134 -18.05 -11.63 7.05
CA GLU A 134 -18.00 -10.60 6.01
C GLU A 134 -16.68 -9.82 6.05
N GLY A 135 -16.15 -9.52 7.23
CA GLY A 135 -14.87 -8.84 7.38
C GLY A 135 -13.72 -9.65 6.77
N ARG A 136 -13.65 -10.95 7.05
CA ARG A 136 -12.65 -11.85 6.46
C ARG A 136 -12.81 -11.96 4.95
N LYS A 137 -14.04 -12.06 4.45
CA LYS A 137 -14.33 -12.05 3.00
C LYS A 137 -13.83 -10.76 2.34
N LEU A 138 -14.16 -9.60 2.89
CA LEU A 138 -13.74 -8.32 2.32
C LEU A 138 -12.21 -8.15 2.38
N TYR A 139 -11.56 -8.52 3.48
CA TYR A 139 -10.10 -8.49 3.57
C TYR A 139 -9.46 -9.29 2.43
N ASP A 140 -9.96 -10.49 2.16
CA ASP A 140 -9.44 -11.37 1.12
C ASP A 140 -9.72 -10.85 -0.29
N GLN A 141 -10.98 -10.49 -0.57
CA GLN A 141 -11.39 -10.06 -1.91
C GLN A 141 -10.81 -8.70 -2.31
N LEU A 142 -10.49 -7.84 -1.33
CA LEU A 142 -9.85 -6.55 -1.59
C LEU A 142 -8.33 -6.64 -1.72
N SER A 143 -7.69 -7.70 -1.19
CA SER A 143 -6.23 -7.81 -1.19
C SER A 143 -5.61 -7.72 -2.61
N PRO A 144 -6.14 -8.38 -3.66
CA PRO A 144 -5.65 -8.23 -5.04
C PRO A 144 -5.80 -6.83 -5.63
N LEU A 145 -6.69 -5.99 -5.09
CA LEU A 145 -6.89 -4.61 -5.54
C LEU A 145 -5.86 -3.63 -4.96
N GLY A 146 -5.17 -4.01 -3.88
CA GLY A 146 -4.09 -3.24 -3.27
C GLY A 146 -3.09 -2.65 -4.28
N PRO A 147 -2.41 -3.50 -5.07
CA PRO A 147 -1.44 -3.03 -6.07
C PRO A 147 -2.07 -2.27 -7.24
N ILE A 148 -3.30 -2.62 -7.63
CA ILE A 148 -4.03 -1.93 -8.71
C ILE A 148 -4.27 -0.48 -8.33
N LEU A 149 -4.77 -0.25 -7.11
CA LEU A 149 -5.00 1.11 -6.62
C LEU A 149 -3.72 1.83 -6.24
N LEU A 150 -2.65 1.13 -5.86
CA LEU A 150 -1.34 1.76 -5.69
C LEU A 150 -0.85 2.38 -7.01
N ALA A 151 -0.88 1.63 -8.11
CA ALA A 151 -0.49 2.13 -9.43
C ALA A 151 -1.42 3.23 -9.95
N LEU A 152 -2.74 3.06 -9.80
CA LEU A 152 -3.74 4.01 -10.29
C LEU A 152 -3.72 5.35 -9.53
N THR A 153 -3.30 5.35 -8.26
CA THR A 153 -3.21 6.55 -7.42
C THR A 153 -1.82 7.17 -7.37
N ALA A 154 -0.84 6.63 -8.11
CA ALA A 154 0.57 7.01 -8.05
C ALA A 154 0.82 8.53 -7.96
N ALA A 155 1.54 8.97 -6.93
CA ALA A 155 1.74 10.39 -6.63
C ALA A 155 3.12 10.72 -6.02
N THR A 156 4.11 9.83 -6.14
CA THR A 156 5.43 9.97 -5.49
C THR A 156 6.60 9.77 -6.46
N PRO A 157 6.94 10.77 -7.30
CA PRO A 157 8.05 10.67 -8.24
C PRO A 157 9.34 11.38 -7.80
N ILE A 158 9.36 12.00 -6.61
CA ILE A 158 10.51 12.77 -6.10
C ILE A 158 10.87 12.28 -4.70
N TYR A 159 12.16 12.09 -4.45
CA TYR A 159 12.71 11.93 -3.11
C TYR A 159 13.95 12.79 -2.94
N LYS A 160 14.07 13.45 -1.79
CA LYS A 160 15.26 14.20 -1.36
C LYS A 160 15.81 15.15 -2.44
N GLY A 161 14.91 15.83 -3.16
CA GLY A 161 15.25 16.77 -4.21
C GLY A 161 15.68 16.16 -5.53
N PHE A 162 15.40 14.87 -5.78
CA PHE A 162 15.67 14.19 -7.04
C PHE A 162 14.44 13.52 -7.61
N LEU A 163 14.24 13.63 -8.92
CA LEU A 163 13.34 12.73 -9.64
C LEU A 163 13.88 11.30 -9.52
N VAL A 164 13.02 10.37 -9.12
CA VAL A 164 13.32 8.94 -9.01
C VAL A 164 12.64 8.15 -10.12
N ASP A 165 13.04 6.92 -10.42
CA ASP A 165 12.45 6.08 -11.48
C ASP A 165 11.31 5.17 -10.95
N THR A 166 10.61 5.63 -9.92
CA THR A 166 9.39 5.01 -9.37
C THR A 166 8.32 6.06 -9.14
N ASP A 167 7.04 5.68 -9.14
CA ASP A 167 5.93 6.64 -9.00
C ASP A 167 5.12 6.54 -7.69
N VAL A 168 5.49 5.62 -6.79
CA VAL A 168 4.73 5.32 -5.56
C VAL A 168 5.65 5.21 -4.34
N ARG A 169 5.08 5.35 -3.14
CA ARG A 169 5.85 5.39 -1.87
C ARG A 169 6.13 4.05 -1.20
N TRP A 170 5.47 2.98 -1.63
CA TRP A 170 5.20 1.81 -0.78
C TRP A 170 6.46 1.13 -0.24
N ASN A 171 7.43 0.81 -1.09
CA ASN A 171 8.68 0.18 -0.69
C ASN A 171 9.56 1.11 0.15
N GLN A 172 9.48 2.42 -0.06
CA GLN A 172 10.21 3.41 0.72
C GLN A 172 9.69 3.46 2.15
N ILE A 173 8.37 3.42 2.35
CA ILE A 173 7.81 3.23 3.70
C ILE A 173 8.24 1.88 4.28
N GLY A 174 8.11 0.81 3.50
CA GLY A 174 8.56 -0.54 3.84
C GLY A 174 9.96 -0.59 4.44
N ASN A 175 10.91 0.03 3.72
CA ASN A 175 12.32 0.08 4.07
C ASN A 175 12.60 1.04 5.23
N SER A 176 11.82 2.11 5.40
CA SER A 176 11.98 3.09 6.49
C SER A 176 11.66 2.55 7.89
N VAL A 177 10.97 1.41 7.96
CA VAL A 177 10.64 0.72 9.22
C VAL A 177 11.00 -0.76 9.18
N ASP A 178 11.91 -1.14 8.28
CA ASP A 178 12.41 -2.50 8.21
C ASP A 178 13.40 -2.74 9.36
N ASP A 179 12.93 -3.42 10.39
CA ASP A 179 13.69 -3.73 11.59
C ASP A 179 14.50 -5.02 11.48
N ARG A 180 14.42 -5.72 10.33
CA ARG A 180 15.06 -7.03 10.15
C ARG A 180 16.57 -6.98 10.34
N THR A 181 17.10 -7.90 11.14
CA THR A 181 18.54 -8.09 11.31
C THR A 181 19.18 -8.64 10.04
N ARG A 182 20.52 -8.71 10.02
CA ARG A 182 21.26 -9.36 8.93
C ARG A 182 20.95 -10.86 8.81
N GLU A 183 20.67 -11.55 9.91
CA GLU A 183 20.30 -12.98 9.85
C GLU A 183 18.88 -13.17 9.31
N GLU A 184 17.93 -12.31 9.73
CA GLU A 184 16.56 -12.32 9.22
C GLU A 184 16.48 -11.97 7.73
N LEU A 185 17.35 -11.07 7.25
CA LEU A 185 17.53 -10.77 5.82
C LEU A 185 18.26 -11.89 5.06
N GLY A 186 18.84 -12.86 5.76
CA GLY A 186 19.60 -13.95 5.18
C GLY A 186 21.01 -13.59 4.71
N GLU A 187 21.51 -12.39 5.05
CA GLU A 187 22.88 -11.93 4.80
C GLU A 187 23.90 -12.71 5.66
N LEU A 188 23.47 -13.15 6.84
CA LEU A 188 24.23 -14.01 7.74
C LEU A 188 23.47 -15.32 8.04
N PRO A 189 24.17 -16.41 8.42
CA PRO A 189 23.50 -17.61 8.93
C PRO A 189 22.74 -17.32 10.23
N LEU A 190 21.59 -17.97 10.43
CA LEU A 190 20.83 -17.89 11.68
C LEU A 190 21.65 -18.46 12.84
N LYS A 191 21.83 -17.66 13.88
CA LYS A 191 22.48 -18.01 15.15
C LYS A 191 21.70 -17.45 16.35
N ASN A 192 21.21 -16.22 16.22
CA ASN A 192 20.49 -15.51 17.28
C ASN A 192 19.02 -15.33 16.92
N ASP A 193 18.72 -15.13 15.64
CA ASP A 193 17.36 -14.96 15.15
C ASP A 193 16.69 -16.31 14.85
N ARG A 194 15.36 -16.35 14.96
CA ARG A 194 14.57 -17.58 14.79
C ARG A 194 14.30 -17.93 13.33
N TRP A 195 14.18 -16.92 12.46
CA TRP A 195 13.70 -17.10 11.08
C TRP A 195 14.41 -16.19 10.09
N ARG A 196 14.46 -16.62 8.83
CA ARG A 196 14.67 -15.72 7.69
C ARG A 196 13.32 -15.16 7.30
N ILE A 197 13.17 -13.83 7.30
CA ILE A 197 11.88 -13.18 7.09
C ILE A 197 11.90 -12.44 5.74
N PRO A 198 11.10 -12.86 4.75
CA PRO A 198 11.23 -12.37 3.38
C PRO A 198 10.80 -10.91 3.20
N LYS A 199 9.88 -10.43 4.05
CA LYS A 199 9.28 -9.10 3.94
C LYS A 199 9.54 -8.26 5.19
N SER A 200 9.61 -6.94 5.04
CA SER A 200 9.52 -5.99 6.16
C SER A 200 8.19 -6.17 6.90
N ARG A 201 8.10 -5.73 8.15
CA ARG A 201 6.82 -5.65 8.89
C ARG A 201 5.85 -4.65 8.25
N TYR A 202 6.34 -3.74 7.41
CA TYR A 202 5.55 -2.97 6.47
C TYR A 202 5.71 -3.57 5.06
N ALA A 203 4.68 -4.26 4.55
CA ALA A 203 4.75 -4.98 3.27
C ALA A 203 3.37 -5.40 2.76
N SER A 204 3.30 -6.07 1.61
CA SER A 204 2.05 -6.70 1.16
C SER A 204 1.53 -7.75 2.18
N ASN A 205 0.22 -8.00 2.21
CA ASN A 205 -0.39 -9.10 2.97
C ASN A 205 0.25 -10.45 2.60
N SER A 206 0.43 -11.30 3.61
CA SER A 206 1.12 -12.60 3.45
C SER A 206 0.18 -13.80 3.33
N THR A 207 -1.11 -13.63 3.67
CA THR A 207 -2.08 -14.72 3.60
C THR A 207 -3.49 -14.19 3.43
N TYR A 208 -4.35 -15.05 2.89
CA TYR A 208 -5.80 -14.94 2.95
C TYR A 208 -6.32 -15.52 4.27
N ILE A 209 -7.48 -15.07 4.72
CA ILE A 209 -8.03 -15.39 6.04
C ILE A 209 -9.49 -15.84 6.02
N SER A 210 -10.21 -15.80 4.91
CA SER A 210 -11.63 -16.17 4.84
C SER A 210 -11.82 -17.67 4.70
N GLN A 211 -12.85 -18.22 5.34
CA GLN A 211 -13.32 -19.60 5.11
C GLN A 211 -14.17 -19.71 3.84
N ASP A 212 -13.87 -18.93 2.82
CA ASP A 212 -14.57 -18.95 1.54
C ASP A 212 -14.25 -20.26 0.82
N PRO A 213 -15.25 -21.06 0.38
CA PRO A 213 -15.00 -22.33 -0.31
C PRO A 213 -14.23 -22.18 -1.63
N ARG A 214 -14.13 -20.95 -2.15
CA ARG A 214 -13.36 -20.62 -3.36
C ARG A 214 -11.89 -20.35 -3.07
N LEU A 215 -11.48 -20.20 -1.81
CA LEU A 215 -10.08 -20.08 -1.41
C LEU A 215 -9.39 -21.43 -1.57
N ARG A 216 -8.58 -21.54 -2.63
CA ARG A 216 -7.77 -22.72 -2.91
C ARG A 216 -6.51 -22.72 -2.05
N LYS A 217 -6.04 -23.92 -1.65
CA LYS A 217 -4.77 -24.07 -0.92
C LYS A 217 -3.59 -23.54 -1.73
N GLU A 218 -3.67 -23.68 -3.04
CA GLU A 218 -2.69 -23.22 -4.01
C GLU A 218 -2.62 -21.69 -4.12
N TYR A 219 -3.57 -20.95 -3.52
CA TYR A 219 -3.47 -19.50 -3.41
C TYR A 219 -2.71 -19.03 -2.18
N LEU A 220 -2.47 -19.91 -1.22
CA LEU A 220 -1.74 -19.63 0.01
C LEU A 220 -0.23 -19.80 -0.19
N ASP A 221 0.54 -19.20 0.69
CA ASP A 221 1.99 -19.35 0.67
C ASP A 221 2.46 -20.60 1.42
N PRO A 222 3.00 -21.62 0.72
CA PRO A 222 3.48 -22.84 1.39
C PRO A 222 4.73 -22.58 2.24
N GLU A 223 5.44 -21.47 2.01
CA GLU A 223 6.65 -21.09 2.75
C GLU A 223 6.38 -19.98 3.78
N LEU A 224 5.10 -19.72 4.10
CA LEU A 224 4.73 -18.71 5.09
C LEU A 224 5.37 -19.02 6.44
N ILE A 225 6.19 -18.08 6.92
CA ILE A 225 6.79 -18.18 8.26
C ILE A 225 5.72 -17.96 9.32
N VAL A 226 5.55 -18.93 10.20
CA VAL A 226 4.57 -18.93 11.28
C VAL A 226 5.23 -19.45 12.55
N ASP A 227 4.90 -18.85 13.69
CA ASP A 227 5.22 -19.45 14.99
C ASP A 227 4.17 -20.53 15.31
N GLU A 228 4.55 -21.81 15.16
CA GLU A 228 3.64 -22.95 15.32
C GLU A 228 3.11 -23.12 16.75
N ASP A 229 3.87 -22.72 17.77
CA ASP A 229 3.43 -22.78 19.16
C ASP A 229 2.35 -21.73 19.43
N ILE A 230 2.54 -20.51 18.91
CA ILE A 230 1.52 -19.46 18.94
C ILE A 230 0.28 -19.90 18.16
N LYS A 231 0.45 -20.41 16.93
CA LYS A 231 -0.67 -20.90 16.10
C LYS A 231 -1.48 -21.95 16.84
N LYS A 232 -0.82 -22.95 17.43
CA LYS A 232 -1.46 -24.00 18.23
C LYS A 232 -2.28 -23.40 19.37
N ARG A 233 -1.71 -22.46 20.14
CA ARG A 233 -2.41 -21.80 21.25
C ARG A 233 -3.63 -21.02 20.78
N LEU A 234 -3.57 -20.36 19.62
CA LEU A 234 -4.70 -19.65 19.03
C LEU A 234 -5.83 -20.60 18.60
N ILE A 235 -5.48 -21.76 18.05
CA ILE A 235 -6.44 -22.83 17.69
C ILE A 235 -7.11 -23.40 18.94
N GLU A 236 -6.32 -23.72 19.97
CA GLU A 236 -6.85 -24.19 21.27
C GLU A 236 -7.75 -23.14 21.95
N GLY A 237 -7.48 -21.86 21.69
CA GLY A 237 -8.32 -20.73 22.10
C GLY A 237 -9.59 -20.53 21.26
N GLY A 238 -9.84 -21.35 20.25
CA GLY A 238 -11.07 -21.35 19.46
C GLY A 238 -10.99 -20.65 18.10
N MET A 239 -9.81 -20.19 17.66
CA MET A 239 -9.64 -19.71 16.28
C MET A 239 -9.60 -20.89 15.29
N ASP A 240 -10.11 -20.69 14.08
CA ASP A 240 -9.86 -21.64 13.00
C ASP A 240 -8.45 -21.49 12.42
N ASP A 241 -8.00 -22.50 11.67
CA ASP A 241 -6.63 -22.62 11.17
C ASP A 241 -6.16 -21.40 10.35
N LEU A 242 -7.01 -20.83 9.48
CA LEU A 242 -6.64 -19.68 8.65
C LEU A 242 -6.41 -18.42 9.48
N LEU A 243 -7.31 -18.16 10.44
CA LEU A 243 -7.20 -16.98 11.30
C LEU A 243 -6.05 -17.12 12.30
N ALA A 244 -5.86 -18.32 12.86
CA ALA A 244 -4.72 -18.62 13.73
C ALA A 244 -3.38 -18.45 13.00
N THR A 245 -3.30 -18.95 11.75
CA THR A 245 -2.11 -18.79 10.89
C THR A 245 -1.79 -17.31 10.64
N HIS A 246 -2.81 -16.49 10.36
CA HIS A 246 -2.64 -15.06 10.15
C HIS A 246 -2.01 -14.37 11.36
N PHE A 247 -2.60 -14.52 12.56
CA PHE A 247 -2.07 -13.86 13.75
C PHE A 247 -0.72 -14.43 14.20
N ALA A 248 -0.51 -15.74 14.09
CA ALA A 248 0.78 -16.35 14.38
C ALA A 248 1.89 -15.86 13.44
N HIS A 249 1.58 -15.56 12.17
CA HIS A 249 2.51 -14.88 11.27
C HIS A 249 2.80 -13.43 11.71
N LEU A 250 1.80 -12.67 12.14
CA LEU A 250 2.03 -11.30 12.64
C LEU A 250 2.91 -11.27 13.90
N PHE A 251 2.83 -12.31 14.72
CA PHE A 251 3.54 -12.44 16.00
C PHE A 251 4.95 -13.03 15.88
N ILE A 252 5.46 -13.23 14.66
CA ILE A 252 6.89 -13.49 14.45
C ILE A 252 7.74 -12.22 14.67
N ARG A 253 7.10 -11.06 14.82
CA ARG A 253 7.74 -9.77 15.03
C ARG A 253 7.87 -9.46 16.51
N ASP A 254 8.98 -8.82 16.86
CA ASP A 254 9.14 -8.26 18.19
C ASP A 254 8.30 -6.98 18.36
N PRO A 255 7.81 -6.71 19.58
CA PRO A 255 7.21 -5.43 19.92
C PRO A 255 8.26 -4.32 19.88
N LEU A 256 7.91 -3.18 19.29
CA LEU A 256 8.85 -2.06 19.09
C LEU A 256 8.65 -0.92 20.06
N VAL A 257 7.48 -0.77 20.69
CA VAL A 257 7.22 0.30 21.65
C VAL A 257 6.33 -0.26 22.75
N ILE A 258 6.86 -0.44 23.95
CA ILE A 258 6.11 -0.84 25.13
C ILE A 258 6.28 0.25 26.18
N PHE A 259 5.19 0.67 26.82
CA PHE A 259 5.25 1.56 27.97
C PHE A 259 5.53 0.74 29.23
N ALA A 260 6.36 1.28 30.13
CA ALA A 260 6.78 0.53 31.32
C ALA A 260 5.59 0.16 32.22
N GLU A 261 4.61 1.05 32.27
CA GLU A 261 3.36 0.89 33.01
C GLU A 261 2.53 -0.31 32.52
N ASP A 262 2.64 -0.66 31.24
CA ASP A 262 1.93 -1.81 30.66
C ASP A 262 2.62 -3.15 31.02
N LEU A 263 3.80 -3.14 31.66
CA LEU A 263 4.53 -4.36 32.04
C LEU A 263 4.29 -4.80 33.49
N ASP A 264 3.77 -3.92 34.34
CA ASP A 264 3.58 -4.20 35.77
C ASP A 264 2.40 -5.16 36.02
N GLU A 265 1.28 -4.96 35.31
CA GLU A 265 0.08 -5.79 35.45
C GLU A 265 -0.53 -6.14 34.07
N LEU A 266 -0.81 -7.42 33.84
CA LEU A 266 -1.51 -7.89 32.63
C LEU A 266 -3.03 -7.74 32.79
N ASP A 267 -3.60 -6.68 32.23
CA ASP A 267 -5.05 -6.51 32.14
C ASP A 267 -5.64 -7.24 30.93
N LEU A 268 -6.28 -8.39 31.18
CA LEU A 268 -6.92 -9.21 30.15
C LEU A 268 -8.15 -8.56 29.48
N ASN A 269 -8.62 -7.42 29.99
CA ASN A 269 -9.71 -6.65 29.39
C ASN A 269 -9.21 -5.56 28.44
N LYS A 270 -7.88 -5.33 28.37
CA LYS A 270 -7.27 -4.39 27.43
C LYS A 270 -6.69 -5.11 26.22
N ALA A 271 -6.54 -4.35 25.14
CA ALA A 271 -5.95 -4.85 23.90
C ALA A 271 -4.53 -4.31 23.65
N ASP A 272 -3.92 -3.59 24.60
CA ASP A 272 -2.68 -2.83 24.36
C ASP A 272 -1.51 -3.71 23.91
N HIS A 273 -1.29 -4.87 24.53
CA HIS A 273 -0.27 -5.82 24.10
C HIS A 273 -0.55 -6.42 22.72
N PHE A 274 -1.82 -6.72 22.42
CA PHE A 274 -2.22 -7.18 21.10
C PHE A 274 -1.97 -6.09 20.04
N GLU A 275 -2.39 -4.86 20.33
CA GLU A 275 -2.20 -3.70 19.46
C GLU A 275 -0.73 -3.33 19.30
N ASN A 276 0.14 -3.66 20.24
CA ASN A 276 1.59 -3.49 20.09
C ASN A 276 2.12 -4.21 18.85
N LEU A 277 1.71 -5.46 18.65
CA LEU A 277 2.08 -6.28 17.51
C LEU A 277 1.21 -5.98 16.29
N GLN A 278 -0.10 -5.87 16.47
CA GLN A 278 -1.05 -5.63 15.38
C GLN A 278 -0.83 -4.27 14.71
N SER A 279 -0.70 -3.20 15.49
CA SER A 279 -0.56 -1.84 14.95
C SER A 279 0.77 -1.60 14.25
N THR A 280 1.79 -2.41 14.55
CA THR A 280 3.15 -2.34 13.98
C THR A 280 3.43 -3.40 12.92
N ASN A 281 2.43 -4.20 12.53
CA ASN A 281 2.42 -4.89 11.25
C ASN A 281 1.58 -4.06 10.27
N TRP A 282 2.26 -3.42 9.32
CA TRP A 282 1.64 -2.46 8.39
C TRP A 282 1.49 -3.09 7.01
N GLN A 283 0.38 -3.78 6.79
CA GLN A 283 0.06 -4.39 5.50
C GLN A 283 -0.81 -3.50 4.62
N HIS A 284 -0.99 -3.85 3.34
CA HIS A 284 -1.86 -3.10 2.41
C HIS A 284 -3.35 -3.29 2.72
N MET A 285 -3.70 -4.41 3.36
CA MET A 285 -4.97 -4.64 4.03
C MET A 285 -4.71 -4.89 5.52
N ARG A 286 -5.58 -4.37 6.39
CA ARG A 286 -5.55 -4.68 7.82
C ARG A 286 -6.92 -5.18 8.28
N PHE A 287 -6.93 -6.34 8.92
CA PHE A 287 -8.09 -6.88 9.60
C PHE A 287 -8.09 -6.40 11.05
N LYS A 288 -9.11 -5.65 11.46
CA LYS A 288 -9.15 -4.97 12.77
C LYS A 288 -10.22 -5.61 13.65
N PRO A 289 -9.85 -6.35 14.71
CA PRO A 289 -10.79 -6.80 15.73
C PRO A 289 -11.56 -5.64 16.37
N PRO A 290 -12.76 -5.91 16.92
CA PRO A 290 -13.45 -4.94 17.75
C PRO A 290 -12.61 -4.64 19.01
N PRO A 291 -12.48 -3.38 19.42
CA PRO A 291 -11.80 -3.03 20.66
C PRO A 291 -12.66 -3.47 21.88
N PRO A 292 -12.05 -3.94 22.97
CA PRO A 292 -12.80 -4.47 24.12
C PRO A 292 -13.63 -3.41 24.86
N ASP A 293 -13.24 -2.14 24.76
CA ASP A 293 -13.84 -0.99 25.47
C ASP A 293 -14.93 -0.26 24.68
N LYS A 294 -15.20 -0.61 23.41
CA LYS A 294 -16.19 0.09 22.55
C LYS A 294 -17.13 -0.86 21.85
N ALA A 295 -18.31 -1.05 22.45
CA ALA A 295 -19.31 -2.03 22.02
C ALA A 295 -19.98 -1.73 20.65
N ASP A 296 -19.92 -0.49 20.17
CA ASP A 296 -20.48 -0.05 18.89
C ASP A 296 -19.55 -0.30 17.70
N ILE A 297 -18.27 -0.58 17.97
CA ILE A 297 -17.25 -0.84 16.95
C ILE A 297 -17.16 -2.34 16.68
N GLY A 298 -17.51 -2.74 15.45
CA GLY A 298 -17.46 -4.12 14.99
C GLY A 298 -16.11 -4.51 14.36
N TRP A 299 -16.13 -5.67 13.68
CA TRP A 299 -15.02 -6.13 12.84
C TRP A 299 -14.83 -5.19 11.65
N ARG A 300 -13.61 -4.71 11.45
CA ARG A 300 -13.30 -3.74 10.40
C ARG A 300 -12.20 -4.26 9.47
N VAL A 301 -12.23 -3.77 8.24
CA VAL A 301 -11.19 -3.98 7.24
C VAL A 301 -10.70 -2.61 6.79
N GLU A 302 -9.39 -2.43 6.74
CA GLU A 302 -8.77 -1.17 6.35
C GLU A 302 -7.93 -1.39 5.08
N PHE A 303 -8.23 -0.63 4.03
CA PHE A 303 -7.53 -0.62 2.75
C PHE A 303 -6.52 0.53 2.74
N ARG A 304 -5.24 0.23 2.50
CA ARG A 304 -4.12 1.11 2.91
C ARG A 304 -3.13 1.48 1.81
N SER A 305 -3.26 0.93 0.61
CA SER A 305 -2.23 1.09 -0.43
C SER A 305 -2.25 2.46 -1.12
N MET A 306 -3.42 3.10 -1.22
CA MET A 306 -3.57 4.32 -2.04
C MET A 306 -2.66 5.45 -1.58
N GLU A 307 -2.07 6.13 -2.56
CA GLU A 307 -1.39 7.42 -2.35
C GLU A 307 -2.44 8.49 -2.04
N ILE A 308 -2.08 9.52 -1.28
CA ILE A 308 -2.97 10.67 -1.12
C ILE A 308 -2.96 11.50 -2.40
N GLN A 309 -4.10 12.09 -2.76
CA GLN A 309 -4.25 12.91 -3.96
C GLN A 309 -4.25 14.40 -3.61
N MET A 310 -3.92 15.25 -4.59
CA MET A 310 -3.74 16.69 -4.39
C MET A 310 -5.03 17.44 -4.11
N THR A 311 -6.18 16.91 -4.55
CA THR A 311 -7.49 17.54 -4.30
C THR A 311 -8.41 16.66 -3.47
N ASP A 312 -9.29 17.31 -2.70
CA ASP A 312 -10.36 16.63 -1.96
C ASP A 312 -11.30 15.87 -2.88
N PHE A 313 -11.56 16.39 -4.09
CA PHE A 313 -12.37 15.71 -5.11
C PHE A 313 -11.78 14.35 -5.50
N GLU A 314 -10.48 14.27 -5.78
CA GLU A 314 -9.81 13.01 -6.11
C GLU A 314 -9.83 12.04 -4.91
N ASN A 315 -9.52 12.53 -3.72
CA ASN A 315 -9.53 11.71 -2.50
C ASN A 315 -10.94 11.17 -2.22
N ALA A 316 -11.98 11.97 -2.39
CA ALA A 316 -13.38 11.55 -2.29
C ALA A 316 -13.72 10.51 -3.37
N ALA A 317 -13.28 10.70 -4.61
CA ALA A 317 -13.55 9.78 -5.70
C ALA A 317 -13.00 8.38 -5.41
N PHE A 318 -11.73 8.27 -5.01
CA PHE A 318 -11.11 6.99 -4.67
C PHE A 318 -11.73 6.36 -3.42
N SER A 319 -12.07 7.17 -2.41
CA SER A 319 -12.77 6.70 -1.20
C SER A 319 -14.12 6.08 -1.53
N ILE A 320 -14.93 6.79 -2.32
CA ILE A 320 -16.25 6.34 -2.75
C ILE A 320 -16.14 5.11 -3.63
N PHE A 321 -15.19 5.10 -4.57
CA PHE A 321 -14.99 3.96 -5.45
C PHE A 321 -14.70 2.68 -4.70
N ILE A 322 -13.77 2.69 -3.74
CA ILE A 322 -13.46 1.49 -2.99
C ILE A 322 -14.66 1.04 -2.13
N VAL A 323 -15.44 1.98 -1.56
CA VAL A 323 -16.73 1.65 -0.89
C VAL A 323 -17.66 0.94 -1.86
N LEU A 324 -17.88 1.50 -3.06
CA LEU A 324 -18.79 0.92 -4.06
C LEU A 324 -18.30 -0.46 -4.55
N VAL A 325 -17.00 -0.65 -4.70
CA VAL A 325 -16.40 -1.96 -5.02
C VAL A 325 -16.71 -2.97 -3.91
N THR A 326 -16.62 -2.61 -2.62
CA THR A 326 -17.04 -3.54 -1.53
C THR A 326 -18.51 -3.93 -1.66
N ARG A 327 -19.38 -3.00 -2.06
CA ARG A 327 -20.80 -3.29 -2.27
C ARG A 327 -21.03 -4.21 -3.45
N ALA A 328 -20.35 -3.97 -4.57
CA ALA A 328 -20.40 -4.86 -5.74
C ALA A 328 -19.88 -6.28 -5.40
N ILE A 329 -18.78 -6.40 -4.66
CA ILE A 329 -18.23 -7.68 -4.19
C ILE A 329 -19.29 -8.47 -3.41
N LEU A 330 -19.97 -7.81 -2.47
CA LEU A 330 -20.96 -8.47 -1.62
C LEU A 330 -22.27 -8.77 -2.35
N SER A 331 -22.74 -7.85 -3.18
CA SER A 331 -24.02 -7.99 -3.92
C SER A 331 -23.96 -9.02 -5.02
N PHE A 332 -22.83 -9.13 -5.73
CA PHE A 332 -22.67 -10.09 -6.83
C PHE A 332 -21.90 -11.34 -6.45
N ASP A 333 -21.51 -11.47 -5.17
CA ASP A 333 -20.68 -12.58 -4.69
C ASP A 333 -19.39 -12.73 -5.52
N LEU A 334 -18.70 -11.62 -5.77
CA LEU A 334 -17.51 -11.64 -6.63
C LEU A 334 -16.36 -12.46 -6.02
N ASN A 335 -15.50 -12.98 -6.90
CA ASN A 335 -14.29 -13.72 -6.58
C ASN A 335 -13.08 -13.08 -7.26
N PHE A 336 -12.15 -12.55 -6.47
CA PHE A 336 -10.89 -11.97 -6.94
C PHE A 336 -9.66 -12.76 -6.50
N TYR A 337 -9.82 -13.93 -5.85
CA TYR A 337 -8.66 -14.72 -5.44
C TYR A 337 -7.73 -15.03 -6.61
N ILE A 338 -6.45 -14.79 -6.34
CA ILE A 338 -5.26 -15.20 -7.09
C ILE A 338 -4.24 -15.70 -6.06
N PRO A 339 -3.16 -16.40 -6.45
CA PRO A 339 -2.11 -16.72 -5.48
C PRO A 339 -1.55 -15.46 -4.79
N ILE A 340 -1.36 -15.52 -3.47
CA ILE A 340 -0.94 -14.35 -2.66
C ILE A 340 0.43 -13.81 -3.11
N GLN A 341 1.29 -14.68 -3.64
CA GLN A 341 2.57 -14.30 -4.23
C GLN A 341 2.38 -13.44 -5.48
N ARG A 342 1.34 -13.68 -6.30
CA ARG A 342 0.99 -12.82 -7.45
C ARG A 342 0.52 -11.45 -7.00
N THR A 343 -0.21 -11.37 -5.88
CA THR A 343 -0.54 -10.08 -5.25
C THR A 343 0.73 -9.34 -4.80
N THR A 344 1.72 -10.06 -4.26
CA THR A 344 3.01 -9.47 -3.88
C THR A 344 3.83 -9.01 -5.10
N GLU A 345 3.89 -9.81 -6.16
CA GLU A 345 4.54 -9.43 -7.43
C GLU A 345 3.88 -8.21 -8.08
N ASN A 346 2.55 -8.11 -8.00
CA ASN A 346 1.83 -6.93 -8.45
C ASN A 346 2.19 -5.67 -7.63
N MET A 347 2.47 -5.80 -6.32
CA MET A 347 2.92 -4.67 -5.50
C MET A 347 4.28 -4.15 -5.98
N GLU A 348 5.20 -5.03 -6.36
CA GLU A 348 6.47 -4.63 -6.97
C GLU A 348 6.25 -3.99 -8.35
N THR A 349 5.40 -4.59 -9.18
CA THR A 349 5.03 -4.06 -10.50
C THR A 349 4.47 -2.63 -10.42
N ALA A 350 3.69 -2.33 -9.39
CA ALA A 350 3.08 -1.02 -9.18
C ALA A 350 4.10 0.12 -8.96
N HIS A 351 5.35 -0.19 -8.61
CA HIS A 351 6.38 0.83 -8.40
C HIS A 351 6.95 1.40 -9.68
N ALA A 352 6.90 0.65 -10.78
CA ALA A 352 7.50 1.09 -12.03
C ALA A 352 6.95 2.45 -12.45
N ARG A 353 7.82 3.34 -12.95
CA ARG A 353 7.38 4.58 -13.55
C ARG A 353 6.33 4.32 -14.63
N ASN A 354 5.23 5.07 -14.58
CA ASN A 354 4.08 4.95 -15.45
C ASN A 354 3.41 3.56 -15.45
N ALA A 355 3.49 2.82 -14.34
CA ALA A 355 2.94 1.47 -14.22
C ALA A 355 1.45 1.37 -14.59
N VAL A 356 0.69 2.43 -14.35
CA VAL A 356 -0.74 2.50 -14.69
C VAL A 356 -1.02 2.27 -16.18
N LEU A 357 -0.12 2.69 -17.08
CA LEU A 357 -0.28 2.55 -18.53
C LEU A 357 0.65 1.49 -19.14
N ASP A 358 1.84 1.32 -18.57
CA ASP A 358 2.91 0.54 -19.23
C ASP A 358 3.06 -0.88 -18.68
N ARG A 359 2.36 -1.22 -17.60
CA ARG A 359 2.48 -2.53 -16.94
C ARG A 359 1.17 -3.30 -16.96
N LYS A 360 1.30 -4.61 -16.76
CA LYS A 360 0.20 -5.53 -16.56
C LYS A 360 0.31 -6.18 -15.19
N PHE A 361 -0.83 -6.50 -14.61
CA PHE A 361 -0.98 -7.03 -13.28
C PHE A 361 -1.75 -8.34 -13.34
N TYR A 362 -1.34 -9.31 -12.51
CA TYR A 362 -2.11 -10.55 -12.36
C TYR A 362 -3.48 -10.25 -11.75
N PHE A 363 -4.55 -10.63 -12.44
CA PHE A 363 -5.90 -10.40 -11.99
C PHE A 363 -6.84 -11.55 -12.41
N ARG A 364 -7.93 -11.73 -11.68
CA ARG A 364 -8.91 -12.79 -11.95
C ARG A 364 -9.56 -12.60 -13.33
N LYS A 365 -9.59 -13.66 -14.15
CA LYS A 365 -10.25 -13.65 -15.48
C LYS A 365 -11.77 -13.55 -15.38
N ASP A 366 -12.38 -14.37 -14.54
CA ASP A 366 -13.83 -14.42 -14.34
C ASP A 366 -14.14 -14.14 -12.87
N PRO A 367 -14.71 -12.95 -12.55
CA PRO A 367 -15.02 -12.58 -11.18
C PRO A 367 -16.34 -13.18 -10.68
N PHE A 368 -17.13 -13.84 -11.52
CA PHE A 368 -18.43 -14.37 -11.12
C PHE A 368 -18.32 -15.81 -10.62
N SER A 369 -19.00 -16.10 -9.51
CA SER A 369 -19.18 -17.48 -9.04
C SER A 369 -19.94 -18.29 -10.09
N ARG A 370 -19.35 -19.39 -10.58
CA ARG A 370 -20.09 -20.41 -11.34
C ARG A 370 -21.11 -21.05 -10.41
N ARG A 371 -22.40 -20.72 -10.58
CA ARG A 371 -23.49 -21.37 -9.85
C ARG A 371 -23.46 -22.86 -10.18
N VAL A 372 -23.26 -23.70 -9.17
CA VAL A 372 -23.52 -25.14 -9.29
C VAL A 372 -24.99 -25.28 -9.67
N PRO A 373 -25.34 -25.93 -10.80
CA PRO A 373 -26.74 -26.18 -11.13
C PRO A 373 -27.37 -26.97 -9.98
N ARG A 374 -28.43 -26.45 -9.36
CA ARG A 374 -29.25 -27.25 -8.44
C ARG A 374 -29.71 -28.50 -9.21
N PRO A 375 -29.62 -29.71 -8.64
CA PRO A 375 -30.20 -30.87 -9.29
C PRO A 375 -31.70 -30.60 -9.42
N SER A 376 -32.17 -30.41 -10.66
CA SER A 376 -33.60 -30.36 -10.91
C SER A 376 -34.17 -31.70 -10.46
N HIS A 377 -35.09 -31.70 -9.50
CA HIS A 377 -35.91 -32.87 -9.19
C HIS A 377 -36.70 -33.25 -10.45
N ARG A 378 -36.11 -34.08 -11.30
CA ARG A 378 -36.84 -34.85 -12.30
C ARG A 378 -37.32 -36.11 -11.60
N SER A 379 -38.61 -36.11 -11.30
CA SER A 379 -39.37 -37.32 -11.02
C SER A 379 -39.32 -38.23 -12.25
N THR A 380 -38.66 -39.38 -12.16
CA THR A 380 -38.97 -40.51 -13.03
C THR A 380 -38.69 -41.84 -12.35
N SER A 381 -39.67 -42.70 -12.51
CA SER A 381 -39.75 -44.13 -12.25
C SER A 381 -38.56 -44.97 -12.73
N ALA A 382 -38.29 -46.01 -11.92
CA ALA A 382 -37.58 -47.27 -12.09
C ALA A 382 -36.67 -47.59 -13.31
N SER A 383 -35.63 -48.36 -12.96
CA SER A 383 -34.79 -49.32 -13.71
C SER A 383 -33.71 -48.79 -14.66
N GLU A 384 -32.45 -48.81 -14.22
CA GLU A 384 -31.43 -49.82 -14.61
C GLU A 384 -30.08 -49.52 -13.95
N ALA A 385 -29.33 -50.57 -13.62
CA ALA A 385 -28.01 -50.50 -13.02
C ALA A 385 -26.93 -50.26 -14.09
N SER A 386 -26.06 -49.26 -13.89
CA SER A 386 -24.66 -49.32 -14.31
C SER A 386 -23.81 -48.19 -13.70
N SER A 387 -22.68 -48.61 -13.12
CA SER A 387 -21.41 -47.90 -12.91
C SER A 387 -21.44 -46.44 -12.44
N ALA A 388 -21.17 -46.27 -11.14
CA ALA A 388 -20.68 -45.02 -10.56
C ALA A 388 -19.40 -44.56 -11.25
N THR A 389 -19.52 -43.57 -12.14
CA THR A 389 -18.44 -42.65 -12.46
C THR A 389 -18.69 -41.41 -11.62
N SER A 390 -17.89 -41.27 -10.56
CA SER A 390 -17.79 -40.03 -9.80
C SER A 390 -17.46 -38.90 -10.78
N SER A 391 -18.37 -37.95 -10.93
CA SER A 391 -18.13 -36.69 -11.63
C SER A 391 -16.97 -35.98 -10.94
N ALA A 392 -15.77 -36.19 -11.47
CA ALA A 392 -14.60 -35.40 -11.15
C ALA A 392 -14.97 -33.93 -11.43
N TYR A 393 -15.07 -33.16 -10.34
CA TYR A 393 -15.27 -31.73 -10.39
C TYR A 393 -14.18 -31.13 -11.28
N ASN A 394 -14.57 -30.58 -12.43
CA ASN A 394 -13.68 -29.82 -13.31
C ASN A 394 -13.28 -28.51 -12.60
N THR A 395 -12.39 -28.61 -11.61
CA THR A 395 -11.68 -27.46 -11.07
C THR A 395 -10.73 -26.99 -12.17
N PRO A 396 -10.85 -25.75 -12.66
CA PRO A 396 -9.92 -25.25 -13.67
C PRO A 396 -8.47 -25.40 -13.18
N LEU A 397 -7.56 -25.73 -14.11
CA LEU A 397 -6.13 -25.61 -13.85
C LEU A 397 -5.85 -24.20 -13.30
N LEU A 398 -5.03 -24.11 -12.26
CA LEU A 398 -4.79 -22.88 -11.48
C LEU A 398 -4.46 -21.67 -12.38
N ASP A 399 -3.58 -21.87 -13.36
CA ASP A 399 -3.10 -20.81 -14.27
C ASP A 399 -4.15 -20.36 -15.30
N LEU A 400 -5.32 -21.01 -15.34
CA LEU A 400 -6.43 -20.60 -16.20
C LEU A 400 -7.41 -19.67 -15.48
N GLU A 401 -7.23 -19.39 -14.18
CA GLU A 401 -8.18 -18.58 -13.39
C GLU A 401 -7.82 -17.08 -13.33
N TYR A 402 -6.58 -16.73 -13.65
CA TYR A 402 -6.06 -15.36 -13.62
C TYR A 402 -5.17 -15.09 -14.85
N ASP A 403 -5.01 -13.82 -15.23
CA ASP A 403 -4.13 -13.38 -16.33
C ASP A 403 -3.44 -12.06 -15.99
N LEU A 404 -2.49 -11.66 -16.83
CA LEU A 404 -1.94 -10.32 -16.88
C LEU A 404 -2.89 -9.36 -17.60
N MET A 405 -3.42 -8.39 -16.87
CA MET A 405 -4.30 -7.33 -17.39
C MET A 405 -3.70 -5.95 -17.12
N THR A 406 -3.91 -5.01 -18.03
CA THR A 406 -3.63 -3.58 -17.81
C THR A 406 -4.59 -3.01 -16.76
N ILE A 407 -4.24 -1.86 -16.16
CA ILE A 407 -5.15 -1.17 -15.24
C ILE A 407 -6.43 -0.74 -15.97
N ASP A 408 -6.33 -0.34 -17.24
CA ASP A 408 -7.50 -0.02 -18.07
C ASP A 408 -8.46 -1.22 -18.19
N GLU A 409 -7.95 -2.40 -18.54
CA GLU A 409 -8.78 -3.62 -18.61
C GLU A 409 -9.42 -3.95 -17.26
N ILE A 410 -8.68 -3.84 -16.15
CA ILE A 410 -9.22 -4.12 -14.80
C ILE A 410 -10.29 -3.10 -14.40
N VAL A 411 -10.11 -1.81 -14.71
CA VAL A 411 -11.03 -0.76 -14.27
C VAL A 411 -12.22 -0.64 -15.22
N ASN A 412 -11.98 -0.58 -16.53
CA ASN A 412 -12.97 -0.26 -17.54
C ASN A 412 -13.53 -1.49 -18.26
N GLY A 413 -12.87 -2.65 -18.17
CA GLY A 413 -13.23 -3.87 -18.86
C GLY A 413 -12.35 -4.11 -20.08
N SER A 414 -12.27 -5.36 -20.53
CA SER A 414 -11.48 -5.72 -21.71
C SER A 414 -12.25 -5.41 -22.99
N ALA A 415 -11.52 -5.03 -24.05
CA ALA A 415 -12.12 -4.68 -25.33
C ALA A 415 -12.89 -5.83 -26.00
N ASP A 416 -12.49 -7.08 -25.72
CA ASP A 416 -13.15 -8.29 -26.20
C ASP A 416 -14.33 -8.75 -25.31
N GLY A 417 -14.60 -8.05 -24.20
CA GLY A 417 -15.64 -8.38 -23.25
C GLY A 417 -15.36 -9.61 -22.37
N SER A 418 -14.15 -10.17 -22.42
CA SER A 418 -13.75 -11.31 -21.59
C SER A 418 -13.68 -10.97 -20.09
N PHE A 419 -13.36 -9.73 -19.73
CA PHE A 419 -13.41 -9.21 -18.38
C PHE A 419 -14.33 -7.99 -18.29
N PRO A 420 -15.28 -7.94 -17.33
CA PRO A 420 -16.31 -6.90 -17.30
C PRO A 420 -15.81 -5.51 -16.88
N GLY A 421 -14.72 -5.41 -16.11
CA GLY A 421 -14.27 -4.13 -15.53
C GLY A 421 -14.90 -3.82 -14.16
N LEU A 422 -14.12 -3.24 -13.24
CA LEU A 422 -14.62 -2.83 -11.92
C LEU A 422 -15.66 -1.71 -11.98
N ILE A 423 -15.49 -0.73 -12.88
CA ILE A 423 -16.45 0.37 -13.04
C ILE A 423 -17.79 -0.15 -13.59
N PRO A 424 -17.84 -0.94 -14.68
CA PRO A 424 -19.10 -1.55 -15.11
C PRO A 424 -19.78 -2.41 -14.03
N LEU A 425 -19.02 -3.15 -13.21
CA LEU A 425 -19.57 -3.88 -12.06
C LEU A 425 -20.19 -2.92 -11.03
N VAL A 426 -19.51 -1.84 -10.68
CA VAL A 426 -20.05 -0.80 -9.78
C VAL A 426 -21.29 -0.13 -10.36
N GLU A 427 -21.29 0.21 -11.65
CA GLU A 427 -22.44 0.79 -12.34
C GLU A 427 -23.64 -0.18 -12.34
N SER A 428 -23.40 -1.47 -12.54
CA SER A 428 -24.43 -2.52 -12.44
C SER A 428 -25.01 -2.61 -11.04
N TYR A 429 -24.18 -2.54 -10.00
CA TYR A 429 -24.64 -2.49 -8.62
C TYR A 429 -25.53 -1.26 -8.38
N LEU A 430 -25.08 -0.07 -8.80
CA LEU A 430 -25.82 1.18 -8.64
C LEU A 430 -27.17 1.17 -9.38
N ASN A 431 -27.26 0.47 -10.52
CA ASN A 431 -28.53 0.28 -11.23
C ASN A 431 -29.46 -0.73 -10.52
N SER A 432 -28.92 -1.63 -9.69
CA SER A 432 -29.70 -2.60 -8.92
C SER A 432 -30.32 -2.03 -7.64
N VAL A 433 -29.80 -0.89 -7.17
CA VAL A 433 -30.26 -0.20 -5.96
C VAL A 433 -31.02 1.07 -6.31
N ASN A 434 -31.98 1.45 -5.46
CA ASN A 434 -32.77 2.66 -5.70
C ASN A 434 -31.99 3.91 -5.26
N VAL A 435 -31.16 4.43 -6.18
CA VAL A 435 -30.36 5.65 -6.00
C VAL A 435 -31.04 6.78 -6.75
N ASP A 436 -31.21 7.93 -6.10
CA ASP A 436 -31.80 9.10 -6.75
C ASP A 436 -30.88 9.66 -7.85
N VAL A 437 -31.47 10.41 -8.78
CA VAL A 437 -30.77 10.90 -9.98
C VAL A 437 -29.62 11.84 -9.64
N GLU A 438 -29.78 12.70 -8.63
CA GLU A 438 -28.76 13.68 -8.24
C GLU A 438 -27.53 12.99 -7.66
N THR A 439 -27.74 12.02 -6.76
CA THR A 439 -26.67 11.17 -6.24
C THR A 439 -26.03 10.36 -7.37
N ARG A 440 -26.82 9.80 -8.30
CA ARG A 440 -26.28 9.02 -9.44
C ARG A 440 -25.37 9.87 -10.33
N CYS A 441 -25.75 11.11 -10.63
CA CYS A 441 -24.94 12.07 -11.39
C CYS A 441 -23.65 12.42 -10.66
N SER A 442 -23.72 12.66 -9.34
CA SER A 442 -22.54 12.96 -8.51
C SER A 442 -21.57 11.78 -8.45
N LEU A 443 -22.08 10.54 -8.32
CA LEU A 443 -21.24 9.35 -8.38
C LEU A 443 -20.60 9.18 -9.77
N ALA A 444 -21.32 9.50 -10.83
CA ALA A 444 -20.80 9.37 -12.19
C ALA A 444 -19.56 10.25 -12.43
N THR A 445 -19.47 11.44 -11.84
CA THR A 445 -18.29 12.31 -11.98
C THR A 445 -17.06 11.72 -11.28
N TYR A 446 -17.24 11.14 -10.08
CA TYR A 446 -16.18 10.44 -9.37
C TYR A 446 -15.69 9.19 -10.11
N LEU A 447 -16.63 8.39 -10.65
CA LEU A 447 -16.28 7.20 -11.42
C LEU A 447 -15.57 7.57 -12.73
N ASP A 448 -15.99 8.65 -13.41
CA ASP A 448 -15.38 9.13 -14.66
C ASP A 448 -13.89 9.51 -14.48
N LEU A 449 -13.53 10.15 -13.35
CA LEU A 449 -12.12 10.42 -13.00
C LEU A 449 -11.29 9.13 -13.04
N ILE A 450 -11.80 8.06 -12.41
CA ILE A 450 -11.11 6.78 -12.26
C ILE A 450 -11.00 6.07 -13.61
N LYS A 451 -12.10 6.05 -14.40
CA LYS A 451 -12.11 5.50 -15.76
C LYS A 451 -11.04 6.15 -16.63
N LYS A 452 -11.00 7.49 -16.63
CA LYS A 452 -10.09 8.28 -17.46
C LYS A 452 -8.64 8.23 -16.98
N ARG A 453 -8.40 8.05 -15.68
CA ARG A 453 -7.03 7.84 -15.18
C ARG A 453 -6.50 6.46 -15.56
N ALA A 454 -7.36 5.43 -15.50
CA ALA A 454 -6.99 4.06 -15.85
C ALA A 454 -6.61 3.91 -17.34
N ASN A 455 -7.29 4.63 -18.24
CA ASN A 455 -7.00 4.58 -19.69
C ASN A 455 -6.01 5.67 -20.17
N GLY A 456 -5.49 6.49 -19.26
CA GLY A 456 -4.50 7.53 -19.56
C GLY A 456 -5.04 8.83 -20.16
N THR A 457 -6.37 8.99 -20.28
CA THR A 457 -7.01 10.27 -20.65
C THR A 457 -6.71 11.36 -19.62
N LEU A 458 -6.69 11.00 -18.33
CA LEU A 458 -6.26 11.85 -17.22
C LEU A 458 -4.94 11.32 -16.64
N TRP A 459 -4.12 12.25 -16.14
CA TRP A 459 -2.82 11.92 -15.56
C TRP A 459 -2.95 11.46 -14.10
N THR A 460 -2.02 10.62 -13.67
CA THR A 460 -1.75 10.41 -12.25
C THR A 460 -1.04 11.62 -11.65
N GLY A 461 -1.08 11.76 -10.32
CA GLY A 461 -0.33 12.80 -9.62
C GLY A 461 1.17 12.72 -9.91
N ALA A 462 1.73 11.50 -9.96
CA ALA A 462 3.15 11.30 -10.24
C ALA A 462 3.53 11.77 -11.65
N ARG A 463 2.72 11.45 -12.67
CA ARG A 463 2.95 11.95 -14.02
C ARG A 463 2.89 13.46 -14.08
N TRP A 464 1.88 14.08 -13.44
CA TRP A 464 1.77 15.53 -13.44
C TRP A 464 2.96 16.21 -12.76
N ILE A 465 3.41 15.72 -11.60
CA ILE A 465 4.60 16.26 -10.91
C ILE A 465 5.84 16.15 -11.81
N ARG A 466 6.04 15.01 -12.50
CA ARG A 466 7.18 14.84 -13.42
C ARG A 466 7.14 15.85 -14.56
N GLU A 467 5.99 16.01 -15.19
CA GLU A 467 5.81 16.96 -16.30
C GLU A 467 5.95 18.41 -15.83
N PHE A 468 5.50 18.72 -14.61
CA PHE A 468 5.72 20.02 -13.97
C PHE A 468 7.22 20.31 -13.84
N VAL A 469 8.00 19.38 -13.27
CA VAL A 469 9.46 19.52 -13.16
C VAL A 469 10.11 19.61 -14.54
N ALA A 470 9.76 18.73 -15.46
CA ALA A 470 10.37 18.66 -16.79
C ALA A 470 10.15 19.93 -17.64
N SER A 471 9.02 20.60 -17.45
CA SER A 471 8.68 21.85 -18.14
C SER A 471 9.13 23.11 -17.39
N HIS A 472 9.64 22.98 -16.17
CA HIS A 472 10.04 24.12 -15.35
C HIS A 472 11.29 24.81 -15.93
N PRO A 473 11.32 26.16 -16.08
CA PRO A 473 12.46 26.87 -16.67
C PRO A 473 13.82 26.60 -15.99
N SER A 474 13.80 26.42 -14.66
CA SER A 474 14.99 26.16 -13.86
C SER A 474 15.45 24.69 -13.87
N TYR A 475 14.70 23.77 -14.48
CA TYR A 475 15.08 22.36 -14.55
C TYR A 475 16.18 22.13 -15.59
N LYS A 476 17.26 21.47 -15.19
CA LYS A 476 18.47 21.32 -16.02
C LYS A 476 18.59 19.97 -16.70
N GLN A 477 17.51 19.17 -16.71
CA GLN A 477 17.52 17.80 -17.24
C GLN A 477 18.54 16.90 -16.54
N ASP A 478 18.85 17.19 -15.27
CA ASP A 478 19.83 16.51 -14.42
C ASP A 478 19.18 15.73 -13.28
N SER A 479 17.84 15.59 -13.34
CA SER A 479 16.99 14.96 -12.31
C SER A 479 16.97 15.67 -10.97
N VAL A 480 17.56 16.87 -10.86
CA VAL A 480 17.54 17.69 -9.64
C VAL A 480 16.29 18.57 -9.63
N VAL A 481 15.55 18.50 -8.52
CA VAL A 481 14.39 19.35 -8.24
C VAL A 481 14.84 20.45 -7.29
N SER A 482 15.20 21.63 -7.81
CA SER A 482 15.71 22.80 -7.04
C SER A 482 14.69 23.35 -6.02
N GLU A 483 15.16 24.23 -5.12
CA GLU A 483 14.29 24.95 -4.17
C GLU A 483 13.18 25.72 -4.90
N GLU A 484 13.56 26.46 -5.95
CA GLU A 484 12.63 27.20 -6.81
C GLU A 484 11.56 26.29 -7.43
N ILE A 485 11.97 25.15 -8.02
CA ILE A 485 11.02 24.18 -8.58
C ILE A 485 10.07 23.65 -7.50
N CYS A 486 10.59 23.35 -6.31
CA CYS A 486 9.79 22.85 -5.20
C CYS A 486 8.79 23.91 -4.69
N TYR A 487 9.21 25.17 -4.59
CA TYR A 487 8.36 26.28 -4.18
C TYR A 487 7.20 26.47 -5.17
N ASP A 488 7.52 26.55 -6.46
CA ASP A 488 6.51 26.71 -7.51
C ASP A 488 5.59 25.49 -7.61
N LEU A 489 6.10 24.28 -7.37
CA LEU A 489 5.29 23.07 -7.29
C LEU A 489 4.28 23.14 -6.14
N VAL A 490 4.70 23.57 -4.95
CA VAL A 490 3.80 23.67 -3.79
C VAL A 490 2.73 24.74 -4.03
N ASN A 491 3.09 25.89 -4.59
CA ASN A 491 2.12 26.93 -4.98
C ASN A 491 1.13 26.42 -6.04
N ALA A 492 1.61 25.67 -7.02
CA ALA A 492 0.78 25.07 -8.06
C ALA A 492 -0.22 24.05 -7.48
N VAL A 493 0.20 23.27 -6.48
CA VAL A 493 -0.68 22.34 -5.75
C VAL A 493 -1.71 23.10 -4.92
N GLU A 494 -1.31 24.16 -4.21
CA GLU A 494 -2.25 25.02 -3.49
C GLU A 494 -3.30 25.62 -4.44
N GLU A 495 -2.89 26.18 -5.58
CA GLU A 495 -3.82 26.66 -6.60
C GLU A 495 -4.77 25.56 -7.09
N MET A 496 -4.24 24.35 -7.31
CA MET A 496 -5.02 23.20 -7.78
C MET A 496 -6.11 22.80 -6.79
N THR A 497 -5.85 22.88 -5.48
CA THR A 497 -6.85 22.57 -4.43
C THR A 497 -8.07 23.48 -4.49
N ILE A 498 -7.91 24.71 -4.98
CA ILE A 498 -8.98 25.71 -5.06
C ILE A 498 -9.66 25.68 -6.43
N LYS A 499 -8.86 25.65 -7.51
CA LYS A 499 -9.37 25.85 -8.87
C LYS A 499 -9.73 24.55 -9.58
N GLU A 500 -9.18 23.41 -9.16
CA GLU A 500 -9.48 22.08 -9.72
C GLU A 500 -9.41 22.01 -11.26
N GLY A 501 -8.43 22.69 -11.85
CA GLY A 501 -8.23 22.74 -13.29
C GLY A 501 -9.36 23.41 -14.10
N ARG A 502 -10.28 24.13 -13.44
CA ARG A 502 -11.37 24.87 -14.12
C ARG A 502 -10.80 25.98 -14.99
N ASP A 503 -11.43 26.24 -16.12
CA ASP A 503 -11.03 27.28 -17.09
C ASP A 503 -9.58 27.17 -17.57
N GLY A 504 -9.01 25.95 -17.59
CA GLY A 504 -7.63 25.70 -18.00
C GLY A 504 -6.58 26.03 -16.95
N SER A 505 -6.99 26.26 -15.70
CA SER A 505 -6.07 26.45 -14.56
C SER A 505 -5.22 25.21 -14.25
N VAL A 506 -4.26 25.37 -13.35
CA VAL A 506 -3.34 24.30 -12.93
C VAL A 506 -4.09 23.03 -12.55
N GLY A 507 -3.60 21.89 -13.03
CA GLY A 507 -4.13 20.56 -12.72
C GLY A 507 -5.25 20.06 -13.63
N TRP A 508 -5.61 20.79 -14.70
CA TRP A 508 -6.63 20.34 -15.65
C TRP A 508 -6.33 18.97 -16.28
N GLN A 509 -5.05 18.59 -16.40
CA GLN A 509 -4.62 17.26 -16.89
C GLN A 509 -5.00 16.11 -15.94
N LEU A 510 -5.13 16.37 -14.63
CA LEU A 510 -5.53 15.35 -13.65
C LEU A 510 -7.05 15.23 -13.53
N LEU A 511 -7.79 16.31 -13.80
CA LEU A 511 -9.19 16.46 -13.37
C LEU A 511 -10.20 16.64 -14.51
N ARG A 512 -9.81 17.24 -15.63
CA ARG A 512 -10.76 17.66 -16.69
C ARG A 512 -10.48 17.00 -18.04
N GLY A 513 -9.20 16.85 -18.40
CA GLY A 513 -8.79 16.40 -19.73
C GLY A 513 -8.91 17.52 -20.76
N LYS A 514 -8.32 17.35 -21.94
CA LYS A 514 -8.45 18.32 -23.04
C LYS A 514 -9.84 18.26 -23.68
#